data_AF-A0A2V6RG80-F1
#
_entry.id   AF-A0A2V6RG80-F1
#
_cell.length_a   1.000
_cell.length_b   1.000
_cell.length_c   1.000
_cell.angle_alpha   90.00
_cell.angle_beta   90.00
_cell.angle_gamma   90.00
#
_symmetry.space_group_name_H-M   'P 1'
#
loop_
_entity.id
_entity.type
_entity.pdbx_description
1 polymer ?
#
loop_
_entity_poly.entity_id
_entity_poly.type
_entity_poly.pdbx_seq_one_letter_code
_entity_poly.pdbx_strand_id
1 'polypeptide(L)'
;AADKTRSIPEADRRAYIQAYSGPGRMAAGFAYFASFPKTAVDFAELAKTRLAIPVLSIGGDKSLGEALGEQTRLVASDVTVIILKDTGHWILEERPTETISALERFL
;
A
#
# COMPACT_ATOMS: atom_id res chain seq x y z
N ALA A 1 5.33 0.03 10.84
CA ALA A 1 5.27 1.22 11.70
C ALA A 1 6.69 1.71 11.91
N ALA A 2 7.08 2.89 11.40
CA ALA A 2 8.42 3.41 11.68
C ALA A 2 8.58 3.78 13.17
N ASP A 3 7.52 4.35 13.75
CA ASP A 3 7.39 4.55 15.19
C ASP A 3 6.35 3.57 15.77
N LYS A 4 6.82 2.63 16.60
CA LYS A 4 5.97 1.61 17.25
C LYS A 4 4.92 2.21 18.20
N THR A 5 5.10 3.47 18.62
CA THR A 5 4.20 4.17 19.55
C THR A 5 3.23 5.12 18.84
N ARG A 6 3.48 5.46 17.58
CA ARG A 6 2.81 6.60 16.92
C ARG A 6 2.31 6.37 15.49
N SER A 7 2.53 5.19 14.89
CA SER A 7 2.19 5.00 13.47
C SER A 7 0.74 5.22 13.06
N ILE A 8 -0.24 5.00 13.95
CA ILE A 8 -1.64 5.35 13.71
C ILE A 8 -2.17 6.04 14.98
N PRO A 9 -2.74 7.26 14.90
CA PRO A 9 -3.36 7.94 16.05
C PRO A 9 -4.45 7.11 16.72
N GLU A 10 -4.63 7.25 18.04
CA GLU A 10 -5.63 6.46 18.79
C GLU A 10 -7.07 6.67 18.30
N ALA A 11 -7.42 7.88 17.88
CA ALA A 11 -8.74 8.16 17.30
C ALA A 11 -8.98 7.32 16.04
N ASP A 12 -7.99 7.23 15.16
CA ASP A 12 -8.07 6.46 13.92
C ASP A 12 -8.07 4.95 14.20
N ARG A 13 -7.26 4.49 15.16
CA ARG A 13 -7.30 3.08 15.62
C ARG A 13 -8.69 2.69 16.09
N ARG A 14 -9.34 3.52 16.92
CA ARG A 14 -10.71 3.27 17.39
C ARG A 14 -11.70 3.23 16.24
N ALA A 15 -11.57 4.15 15.27
CA ALA A 15 -12.42 4.18 14.09
C ALA A 15 -12.24 2.90 13.24
N TYR A 16 -11.01 2.47 12.99
CA TYR A 16 -10.74 1.21 12.27
C TYR A 16 -11.26 -0.01 13.03
N ILE A 17 -11.04 -0.10 14.35
CA ILE A 17 -11.57 -1.21 15.16
C ILE A 17 -13.08 -1.28 15.04
N GLN A 18 -13.78 -0.15 15.16
CA GLN A 18 -15.23 -0.09 14.99
C GLN A 18 -15.64 -0.51 13.58
N ALA A 19 -14.91 -0.07 12.55
CA ALA A 19 -15.16 -0.47 11.18
C ALA A 19 -15.01 -1.99 10.98
N TYR A 20 -14.02 -2.62 11.59
CA TYR A 20 -13.78 -4.07 11.46
C TYR A 20 -14.65 -4.96 12.36
N SER A 21 -15.19 -4.42 13.46
CA SER A 21 -15.89 -5.21 14.49
C SER A 21 -17.34 -5.59 14.14
N GLY A 22 -17.89 -5.09 13.03
CA GLY A 22 -19.23 -5.46 12.57
C GLY A 22 -19.35 -6.94 12.14
N PRO A 23 -20.54 -7.56 12.22
CA PRO A 23 -20.74 -8.95 11.80
C PRO A 23 -20.23 -9.21 10.37
N GLY A 24 -19.44 -10.28 10.20
CA GLY A 24 -18.89 -10.69 8.91
C GLY A 24 -17.71 -9.86 8.38
N ARG A 25 -17.39 -8.70 8.97
CA ARG A 25 -16.37 -7.79 8.43
C ARG A 25 -14.94 -8.31 8.57
N MET A 26 -14.59 -8.87 9.74
CA MET A 26 -13.30 -9.56 9.90
C MET A 26 -13.19 -10.79 9.01
N ALA A 27 -14.27 -11.56 8.84
CA ALA A 27 -14.28 -12.71 7.94
C ALA A 27 -14.02 -12.29 6.48
N ALA A 28 -14.64 -11.19 6.01
CA ALA A 28 -14.35 -10.62 4.70
C ALA A 28 -12.90 -10.13 4.58
N GLY A 29 -12.37 -9.47 5.63
CA GLY A 29 -10.97 -9.05 5.67
C GLY A 29 -9.99 -10.23 5.56
N PHE A 30 -10.27 -11.35 6.22
CA PHE A 30 -9.45 -12.56 6.11
C PHE A 30 -9.67 -13.33 4.81
N ALA A 31 -10.85 -13.27 4.21
CA ALA A 31 -11.12 -13.89 2.92
C ALA A 31 -10.22 -13.33 1.80
N TYR A 32 -9.85 -12.04 1.87
CA TYR A 32 -8.85 -11.44 0.99
C TYR A 32 -7.52 -12.20 1.04
N PHE A 33 -6.96 -12.41 2.23
CA PHE A 33 -5.72 -13.18 2.41
C PHE A 33 -5.87 -14.66 2.02
N ALA A 34 -7.01 -15.27 2.36
CA ALA A 34 -7.30 -16.65 1.97
C ALA A 34 -7.33 -16.84 0.43
N SER A 35 -7.63 -15.78 -0.31
CA SER A 35 -7.64 -15.79 -1.78
C SER A 35 -6.26 -15.66 -2.43
N PHE A 36 -5.19 -15.38 -1.66
CA PHE A 36 -3.85 -15.12 -2.21
C PHE A 36 -3.32 -16.19 -3.18
N PRO A 37 -3.45 -17.50 -2.91
CA PRO A 37 -3.01 -18.53 -3.86
C PRO A 37 -3.73 -18.43 -5.21
N LYS A 38 -5.04 -18.13 -5.19
CA LYS A 38 -5.81 -17.92 -6.42
C LYS A 38 -5.37 -16.64 -7.13
N THR A 39 -5.29 -15.52 -6.42
CA THR A 39 -4.89 -14.24 -7.04
C THR A 39 -3.47 -14.27 -7.56
N ALA A 40 -2.57 -15.07 -6.98
CA ALA A 40 -1.23 -15.27 -7.52
C ALA A 40 -1.25 -15.89 -8.93
N VAL A 41 -2.12 -16.88 -9.17
CA VAL A 41 -2.34 -17.47 -10.51
C VAL A 41 -2.94 -16.42 -11.45
N ASP A 42 -3.98 -15.71 -11.00
CA ASP A 42 -4.65 -14.71 -11.82
C ASP A 42 -3.69 -13.56 -12.20
N PHE A 43 -2.89 -13.06 -11.24
CA PHE A 43 -1.91 -11.99 -11.47
C PHE A 43 -0.73 -12.43 -12.34
N ALA A 44 -0.32 -13.70 -12.28
CA ALA A 44 0.71 -14.21 -13.20
C ALA A 44 0.25 -14.13 -14.67
N GLU A 45 -1.05 -14.36 -14.94
CA GLU A 45 -1.61 -14.17 -16.27
C GLU A 45 -1.70 -12.69 -16.66
N LEU A 46 -2.25 -11.85 -15.77
CA LEU A 46 -2.41 -10.42 -16.03
C LEU A 46 -1.07 -9.70 -16.23
N ALA A 47 -0.03 -10.09 -15.51
CA ALA A 47 1.30 -9.50 -15.58
C ALA A 47 2.01 -9.73 -16.93
N LYS A 48 1.50 -10.63 -17.80
CA LYS A 48 2.04 -10.82 -19.16
C LYS A 48 1.90 -9.58 -20.03
N THR A 49 0.90 -8.74 -19.77
CA THR A 49 0.70 -7.47 -20.46
C THR A 49 1.00 -6.34 -19.49
N ARG A 50 2.08 -5.60 -19.74
CA ARG A 50 2.46 -4.47 -18.89
C ARG A 50 1.48 -3.30 -19.04
N LEU A 51 1.28 -2.57 -17.94
CA LEU A 51 0.58 -1.29 -17.93
C LEU A 51 1.39 -0.27 -18.75
N ALA A 52 0.76 0.28 -19.78
CA ALA A 52 1.33 1.30 -20.68
C ALA A 52 0.98 2.74 -20.26
N ILE A 53 0.35 2.90 -19.09
CA ILE A 53 0.06 4.20 -18.48
C ILE A 53 1.14 4.54 -17.44
N PRO A 54 1.33 5.83 -17.10
CA PRO A 54 2.17 6.21 -15.98
C PRO A 54 1.67 5.57 -14.68
N VAL A 55 2.59 5.05 -13.86
CA VAL A 55 2.30 4.47 -12.54
C VAL A 55 3.19 5.11 -11.47
N LEU A 56 2.57 5.59 -10.39
CA LEU A 56 3.26 6.05 -9.20
C LEU A 56 3.26 4.96 -8.13
N SER A 57 4.44 4.67 -7.58
CA SER A 57 4.64 3.80 -6.43
C SER A 57 5.23 4.61 -5.27
N ILE A 58 4.54 4.63 -4.12
CA ILE A 58 5.00 5.34 -2.91
C ILE A 58 5.13 4.31 -1.79
N GLY A 59 6.31 4.19 -1.17
CA GLY A 59 6.55 3.27 -0.06
C GLY A 59 7.43 3.88 1.03
N GLY A 60 7.23 3.46 2.28
CA GLY A 60 8.12 3.85 3.38
C GLY A 60 9.35 2.94 3.49
N ASP A 61 10.52 3.52 3.81
CA ASP A 61 11.79 2.79 3.94
C ASP A 61 11.88 1.84 5.15
N LYS A 62 10.96 1.95 6.11
CA LYS A 62 10.77 1.00 7.23
C LYS A 62 9.65 -0.02 6.95
N SER A 63 9.24 -0.17 5.69
CA SER A 63 8.27 -1.16 5.21
C SER A 63 8.75 -1.73 3.88
N LEU A 64 7.88 -1.82 2.86
CA LEU A 64 8.23 -2.42 1.57
C LEU A 64 9.12 -1.51 0.69
N GLY A 65 9.10 -0.19 0.89
CA GLY A 65 9.96 0.79 0.22
C GLY A 65 10.38 0.42 -1.21
N GLU A 66 11.67 0.10 -1.37
CA GLU A 66 12.28 -0.29 -2.64
C GLU A 66 11.67 -1.56 -3.26
N ALA A 67 11.36 -2.57 -2.46
CA ALA A 67 10.77 -3.82 -2.95
C ALA A 67 9.42 -3.60 -3.64
N LEU A 68 8.61 -2.65 -3.15
CA LEU A 68 7.35 -2.28 -3.81
C LEU A 68 7.61 -1.60 -5.16
N GLY A 69 8.63 -0.73 -5.24
CA GLY A 69 9.04 -0.10 -6.49
C GLY A 69 9.50 -1.11 -7.53
N GLU A 70 10.34 -2.07 -7.13
CA GLU A 70 10.80 -3.14 -8.01
C GLU A 70 9.66 -4.05 -8.47
N GLN A 71 8.73 -4.41 -7.58
CA GLN A 71 7.52 -5.14 -7.97
C GLN A 71 6.68 -4.39 -9.00
N THR A 72 6.55 -3.07 -8.84
CA THR A 72 5.79 -2.22 -9.79
C THR A 72 6.43 -2.22 -11.17
N ARG A 73 7.78 -2.18 -11.25
CA ARG A 73 8.54 -2.24 -12.52
C ARG A 73 8.41 -3.57 -13.25
N LEU A 74 8.00 -4.65 -12.58
CA LEU A 74 7.72 -5.93 -13.26
C LEU A 74 6.47 -5.82 -14.16
N VAL A 75 5.50 -5.00 -13.76
CA VAL A 75 4.14 -4.97 -14.35
C VAL A 75 3.80 -3.66 -15.08
N ALA A 76 4.64 -2.64 -15.03
CA ALA A 76 4.44 -1.36 -15.70
C ALA A 76 5.72 -0.86 -16.39
N SER A 77 5.58 -0.15 -17.50
CA SER A 77 6.72 0.37 -18.27
C SER A 77 7.13 1.80 -17.91
N ASP A 78 6.21 2.61 -17.42
CA ASP A 78 6.44 4.00 -16.99
C ASP A 78 6.15 4.09 -15.49
N VAL A 79 7.21 4.04 -14.67
CA VAL A 79 7.09 3.95 -13.20
C VAL A 79 7.90 5.04 -12.53
N THR A 80 7.20 5.89 -11.78
CA THR A 80 7.81 6.80 -10.80
C THR A 80 7.78 6.12 -9.43
N VAL A 81 8.94 6.05 -8.75
CA VAL A 81 9.03 5.46 -7.40
C VAL A 81 9.48 6.53 -6.40
N ILE A 82 8.73 6.66 -5.31
CA ILE A 82 9.05 7.54 -4.18
C ILE A 82 9.20 6.68 -2.93
N ILE A 83 10.36 6.79 -2.29
CA ILE A 83 10.63 6.14 -1.01
C ILE A 83 10.69 7.21 0.08
N LEU A 84 9.73 7.15 1.01
CA LEU A 84 9.65 8.07 2.13
C LEU A 84 10.58 7.60 3.25
N LYS A 85 11.50 8.48 3.68
CA LYS A 85 12.47 8.21 4.75
C LYS A 85 11.81 8.17 6.12
N ASP A 86 12.33 7.30 6.98
CA ASP A 86 11.84 7.08 8.34
C ASP A 86 10.31 6.92 8.37
N THR A 87 9.79 6.10 7.46
CA THR A 87 8.35 5.93 7.23
C THR A 87 8.00 4.46 7.11
N GLY A 88 6.95 4.04 7.81
CA GLY A 88 6.45 2.68 7.84
C GLY A 88 5.47 2.35 6.73
N HIS A 89 4.47 1.53 7.07
CA HIS A 89 3.45 1.05 6.14
C HIS A 89 2.33 2.08 5.92
N TRP A 90 2.05 2.89 6.93
CA TRP A 90 0.92 3.81 7.00
C TRP A 90 1.35 5.20 6.51
N ILE A 91 1.67 5.31 5.21
CA ILE A 91 2.32 6.51 4.65
C ILE A 91 1.47 7.78 4.77
N LEU A 92 0.13 7.65 4.75
CA LEU A 92 -0.79 8.78 4.92
C LEU A 92 -0.81 9.28 6.37
N GLU A 93 -0.70 8.40 7.34
CA GLU A 93 -0.66 8.74 8.76
C GLU A 93 0.75 9.21 9.20
N GLU A 94 1.80 8.60 8.65
CA GLU A 94 3.20 8.86 9.06
C GLU A 94 3.83 10.05 8.31
N ARG A 95 3.45 10.29 7.04
CA ARG A 95 3.95 11.38 6.18
C ARG A 95 2.84 11.98 5.29
N PRO A 96 1.78 12.57 5.88
CA PRO A 96 0.63 13.06 5.13
C PRO A 96 1.01 14.11 4.07
N THR A 97 1.81 15.11 4.44
CA THR A 97 2.17 16.22 3.55
C THR A 97 2.97 15.74 2.36
N GLU A 98 3.99 14.91 2.57
CA GLU A 98 4.85 14.38 1.52
C GLU A 98 4.09 13.42 0.60
N THR A 99 3.21 12.58 1.18
CA THR A 99 2.37 11.65 0.42
C THR A 99 1.38 12.41 -0.47
N ILE A 100 0.66 13.41 0.07
CA ILE A 100 -0.29 14.22 -0.70
C ILE A 100 0.45 15.01 -1.79
N SER A 101 1.57 15.66 -1.46
CA SER A 101 2.35 16.41 -2.44
C SER A 101 2.88 15.53 -3.58
N ALA A 102 3.18 14.27 -3.31
CA ALA A 102 3.59 13.31 -4.33
C ALA A 102 2.43 12.94 -5.27
N LEU A 103 1.22 12.76 -4.73
CA LEU A 103 0.02 12.51 -5.52
C LEU A 103 -0.33 13.73 -6.40
N GLU A 104 -0.32 14.94 -5.84
CA GLU A 104 -0.62 16.18 -6.56
C GLU A 104 0.37 16.49 -7.70
N ARG A 105 1.64 16.09 -7.57
CA ARG A 105 2.62 16.25 -8.66
C ARG A 105 2.46 15.22 -9.78
N PHE A 106 1.80 14.12 -9.52
CA PHE A 106 1.68 13.01 -10.45
C PHE A 106 0.37 13.06 -11.27
N LEU A 107 -0.71 13.55 -10.66
CA LEU A 107 -2.02 13.76 -11.28
C LEU A 107 -2.08 15.07 -12.07
#